data_AF-A0A6A0AD31-F1
#
_entry.id   AF-A0A6A0AD31-F1
#
_cell.length_a   1.000
_cell.length_b   1.000
_cell.length_c   1.000
_cell.angle_alpha   90.00
_cell.angle_beta   90.00
_cell.angle_gamma   90.00
#
_symmetry.space_group_name_H-M   'P 1'
#
loop_
_entity.id
_entity.type
_entity.pdbx_description
1 polymer ?
#
loop_
_entity_poly.entity_id
_entity_poly.type
_entity_poly.pdbx_seq_one_letter_code
_entity_poly.pdbx_strand_id
1 'polypeptide(L)'
;MSSTASSFQALVDSASSMLGGKKDKKGPGGPPAYVAIKFIVPPSEGADFEEAWLDLEKDVEKEEKPVVFDLKKTKMDNLMYIGYSEWESMRDLGEHLHSDHFQDFAK
;
A
#
# COMPACT_ATOMS: atom_id res chain seq x y z
N MET A 1 -4.55 14.10 14.29
CA MET A 1 -3.78 13.62 13.13
C MET A 1 -2.83 12.46 13.53
N SER A 2 -3.32 11.37 14.17
CA SER A 2 -2.40 10.39 14.82
C SER A 2 -2.75 8.90 14.58
N SER A 3 -3.86 8.56 13.94
CA SER A 3 -4.32 7.17 13.85
C SER A 3 -3.88 6.45 12.57
N THR A 4 -3.81 7.17 11.45
CA THR A 4 -3.53 6.63 10.12
C THR A 4 -2.04 6.32 9.95
N ALA A 5 -1.15 7.28 10.27
CA ALA A 5 0.30 7.07 10.24
C ALA A 5 0.77 5.89 11.11
N SER A 6 0.14 5.70 12.29
CA SER A 6 0.40 4.55 13.17
C SER A 6 -0.01 3.21 12.55
N SER A 7 -1.11 3.19 11.79
CA SER A 7 -1.59 1.98 11.10
C SER A 7 -0.71 1.62 9.90
N PHE A 8 -0.20 2.61 9.17
CA PHE A 8 0.76 2.40 8.09
C PHE A 8 2.11 1.93 8.61
N GLN A 9 2.61 2.51 9.71
CA GLN A 9 3.86 2.04 10.31
C GLN A 9 3.73 0.59 10.79
N ALA A 10 2.59 0.22 11.38
CA ALA A 10 2.33 -1.17 11.76
C ALA A 10 2.31 -2.13 10.55
N LEU A 11 1.81 -1.67 9.40
CA LEU A 11 1.87 -2.42 8.13
C LEU A 11 3.32 -2.59 7.66
N VAL A 12 4.11 -1.51 7.66
CA VAL A 12 5.54 -1.50 7.30
C VAL A 12 6.34 -2.44 8.21
N ASP A 13 6.12 -2.37 9.52
CA ASP A 13 6.80 -3.21 10.50
C ASP A 13 6.43 -4.69 10.33
N SER A 14 5.14 -4.97 10.07
CA SER A 14 4.65 -6.33 9.81
C SER A 14 5.26 -6.90 8.52
N ALA A 15 5.25 -6.13 7.43
CA ALA A 15 5.87 -6.52 6.17
C ALA A 15 7.39 -6.75 6.33
N SER A 16 8.07 -5.88 7.07
CA SER A 16 9.50 -6.01 7.37
C SER A 16 9.81 -7.25 8.21
N SER A 17 8.95 -7.59 9.18
CA SER A 17 9.06 -8.82 9.96
C SER A 17 8.91 -10.07 9.09
N MET A 18 7.95 -10.07 8.15
CA MET A 18 7.77 -11.16 7.19
C MET A 18 8.96 -11.33 6.25
N LEU A 19 9.64 -10.23 5.89
CA LEU A 19 10.88 -10.23 5.11
C LEU A 19 12.11 -10.72 5.88
N GLY A 20 12.11 -10.59 7.21
CA GLY A 20 13.21 -11.00 8.09
C GLY A 20 13.35 -12.51 8.31
N GLY A 21 12.37 -13.32 7.86
CA GLY A 21 12.38 -14.78 8.00
C GLY A 21 13.17 -15.50 6.90
N LYS A 22 14.33 -16.08 7.27
CA LYS A 22 15.21 -16.96 6.47
C LYS A 22 15.54 -16.49 5.03
N LYS A 23 16.83 -16.21 4.80
CA LYS A 23 17.43 -16.11 3.45
C LYS A 23 17.29 -17.44 2.70
N ASP A 24 16.15 -17.65 2.06
CA ASP A 24 16.01 -18.72 1.07
C ASP A 24 16.73 -18.28 -0.20
N LYS A 25 17.90 -18.87 -0.41
CA LYS A 25 18.67 -18.79 -1.66
C LYS A 25 17.89 -19.52 -2.77
N LYS A 26 16.90 -18.90 -3.38
CA LYS A 26 16.32 -19.35 -4.66
C LYS A 26 15.87 -18.15 -5.50
N GLY A 27 16.68 -17.80 -6.51
CA GLY A 27 16.27 -17.04 -7.71
C GLY A 27 15.61 -15.67 -7.49
N PRO A 28 15.23 -14.98 -8.58
CA PRO A 28 14.33 -13.83 -8.50
C PRO A 28 12.92 -14.36 -8.24
N GLY A 29 12.24 -13.89 -7.19
CA GLY A 29 10.84 -14.23 -6.94
C GLY A 29 10.63 -15.17 -5.75
N GLY A 30 10.35 -14.58 -4.58
CA GLY A 30 9.61 -15.26 -3.51
C GLY A 30 8.13 -15.44 -3.91
N PRO A 31 7.26 -15.95 -3.02
CA PRO A 31 5.83 -16.00 -3.30
C PRO A 31 5.27 -14.59 -3.55
N PRO A 32 4.25 -14.45 -4.41
CA PRO A 32 3.59 -13.17 -4.66
C PRO A 32 2.99 -12.62 -3.37
N ALA A 33 2.93 -11.28 -3.28
CA ALA A 33 2.36 -10.59 -2.15
C ALA A 33 1.04 -9.91 -2.53
N TYR A 34 0.03 -10.09 -1.69
CA TYR A 34 -1.31 -9.54 -1.87
C TYR A 34 -1.67 -8.70 -0.66
N VAL A 35 -2.05 -7.45 -0.88
CA VAL A 35 -2.37 -6.50 0.19
C VAL A 35 -3.74 -5.89 -0.04
N ALA A 36 -4.56 -5.86 1.01
CA ALA A 36 -5.81 -5.12 1.05
C ALA A 36 -5.80 -4.20 2.28
N ILE A 37 -5.97 -2.90 2.07
CA ILE A 37 -6.02 -1.91 3.13
C ILE A 37 -7.39 -1.26 3.13
N LYS A 38 -8.02 -1.21 4.30
CA LYS A 38 -9.27 -0.50 4.52
C LYS A 38 -8.97 0.90 5.05
N PHE A 39 -9.41 1.91 4.33
CA PHE A 39 -9.35 3.31 4.76
C PHE A 39 -10.73 3.75 5.24
N ILE A 40 -10.75 4.42 6.39
CA ILE A 40 -11.93 5.13 6.90
C ILE A 40 -11.59 6.61 6.80
N VAL A 41 -12.22 7.29 5.83
CA VAL A 41 -11.93 8.68 5.48
C VAL A 41 -13.17 9.52 5.78
N PRO A 42 -13.04 10.62 6.54
CA PRO A 42 -14.13 11.57 6.72
C PRO A 42 -14.64 12.07 5.36
N PRO A 43 -15.96 12.23 5.13
CA PRO A 43 -16.47 12.61 3.82
C PRO A 43 -15.96 13.98 3.35
N SER A 44 -15.61 14.87 4.29
CA SER A 44 -15.00 16.17 4.03
C SER A 44 -13.59 16.10 3.46
N GLU A 45 -12.88 14.99 3.69
CA GLU A 45 -11.49 14.76 3.25
C GLU A 45 -11.44 13.78 2.06
N GLY A 46 -12.58 13.27 1.60
CA GLY A 46 -12.64 12.23 0.57
C GLY A 46 -12.08 12.65 -0.78
N ALA A 47 -12.25 13.92 -1.18
CA ALA A 47 -11.70 14.43 -2.43
C ALA A 47 -10.17 14.52 -2.36
N ASP A 48 -9.64 15.10 -1.29
CA ASP A 48 -8.19 15.22 -1.06
C ASP A 48 -7.54 13.82 -0.96
N PHE A 49 -8.23 12.86 -0.34
CA PHE A 49 -7.77 11.48 -0.28
C PHE A 49 -7.75 10.79 -1.66
N GLU A 50 -8.79 10.99 -2.47
CA GLU A 50 -8.85 10.47 -3.84
C GLU A 50 -7.73 11.08 -4.70
N GLU A 51 -7.45 12.37 -4.56
CA GLU A 51 -6.34 13.04 -5.26
C GLU A 51 -4.97 12.51 -4.82
N ALA A 52 -4.74 12.38 -3.51
CA ALA A 52 -3.51 11.82 -2.96
C ALA A 52 -3.28 10.37 -3.41
N TRP A 53 -4.33 9.55 -3.50
CA TRP A 53 -4.23 8.20 -4.04
C TRP A 53 -3.88 8.20 -5.52
N LEU A 54 -4.51 9.08 -6.32
CA LEU A 54 -4.22 9.19 -7.75
C LEU A 54 -2.77 9.60 -8.01
N ASP A 55 -2.21 10.46 -7.17
CA ASP A 55 -0.80 10.84 -7.27
C ASP A 55 0.12 9.68 -6.88
N LEU A 56 -0.22 8.94 -5.82
CA LEU A 56 0.47 7.70 -5.47
C LEU A 56 0.45 6.69 -6.63
N GLU A 57 -0.70 6.48 -7.26
CA GLU A 57 -0.87 5.55 -8.38
C GLU A 57 0.03 5.92 -9.57
N LYS A 58 0.12 7.21 -9.94
CA LYS A 58 1.03 7.69 -11.01
C LYS A 58 2.50 7.44 -10.69
N ASP A 59 2.90 7.53 -9.42
CA ASP A 59 4.27 7.26 -9.02
C ASP A 59 4.56 5.75 -8.98
N VAL A 60 3.58 4.96 -8.56
CA VAL A 60 3.63 3.50 -8.58
C VAL A 60 3.72 2.94 -10.00
N GLU A 61 3.01 3.52 -10.96
CA GLU A 61 3.12 3.13 -12.38
C GLU A 61 4.56 3.24 -12.90
N LYS A 62 5.35 4.21 -12.39
CA LYS A 62 6.75 4.38 -12.78
C LYS A 62 7.68 3.33 -12.16
N GLU A 63 7.25 2.64 -11.11
CA GLU A 63 8.03 1.56 -10.52
C GLU A 63 8.07 0.31 -11.41
N GLU A 64 7.08 0.14 -12.30
CA GLU A 64 6.89 -1.07 -13.14
C GLU A 64 6.85 -2.39 -12.32
N LYS A 65 6.50 -2.31 -11.01
CA LYS A 65 6.57 -3.42 -10.05
C LYS A 65 5.23 -4.09 -9.72
N PRO A 66 4.14 -3.37 -9.44
CA PRO A 66 2.90 -4.04 -9.07
C PRO A 66 2.18 -4.58 -10.30
N VAL A 67 1.60 -5.78 -10.14
CA VAL A 67 0.74 -6.42 -11.13
C VAL A 67 -0.65 -5.77 -11.12
N VAL A 68 -1.09 -5.31 -9.95
CA VAL A 68 -2.36 -4.60 -9.74
C VAL A 68 -2.14 -3.56 -8.64
N PHE A 69 -2.71 -2.36 -8.84
CA PHE A 69 -2.80 -1.31 -7.82
C PHE A 69 -4.13 -0.57 -8.04
N ASP A 70 -5.05 -0.64 -7.08
CA ASP A 70 -6.44 -0.21 -7.31
C ASP A 70 -7.09 0.32 -6.03
N LEU A 71 -7.97 1.31 -6.16
CA LEU A 71 -8.80 1.86 -5.09
C LEU A 71 -10.26 1.67 -5.42
N LYS A 72 -11.00 1.03 -4.51
CA LYS A 72 -12.45 0.86 -4.62
C LYS A 72 -13.16 1.58 -3.50
N LYS A 73 -14.12 2.43 -3.87
CA LYS A 73 -15.08 3.04 -2.94
C LYS A 73 -16.26 2.10 -2.74
N THR A 74 -16.69 1.91 -1.49
CA THR A 74 -17.86 1.08 -1.21
C THR A 74 -19.14 1.77 -1.68
N LYS A 75 -20.06 1.03 -2.31
CA LYS A 75 -21.32 1.62 -2.81
C LYS A 75 -22.31 2.05 -1.71
N MET A 76 -22.15 1.52 -0.50
CA MET A 76 -23.15 1.68 0.58
C MET A 76 -22.88 2.88 1.50
N ASP A 77 -21.67 3.44 1.47
CA ASP A 77 -21.33 4.62 2.25
C ASP A 77 -20.19 5.42 1.60
N ASN A 78 -20.04 6.65 2.06
CA ASN A 78 -19.10 7.64 1.55
C ASN A 78 -17.80 7.65 2.37
N LEU A 79 -17.65 6.71 3.31
CA LEU A 79 -16.64 6.74 4.36
C LEU A 79 -15.51 5.75 4.09
N MET A 80 -15.79 4.69 3.35
CA MET A 80 -14.88 3.56 3.21
C MET A 80 -14.30 3.43 1.81
N TYR A 81 -12.98 3.30 1.77
CA TYR A 81 -12.21 2.92 0.60
C TYR A 81 -11.43 1.64 0.89
N ILE A 82 -11.27 0.81 -0.13
CA ILE A 82 -10.43 -0.39 -0.11
C ILE A 82 -9.33 -0.21 -1.14
N GLY A 83 -8.10 -0.08 -0.68
CA GLY A 83 -6.91 -0.18 -1.53
C GLY A 83 -6.51 -1.64 -1.67
N TYR A 84 -6.26 -2.09 -2.89
CA TYR A 84 -5.81 -3.43 -3.20
C TYR A 84 -4.56 -3.38 -4.08
N SER A 85 -3.55 -4.18 -3.75
CA SER A 85 -2.36 -4.31 -4.59
C SER A 85 -1.80 -5.73 -4.61
N GLU A 86 -1.25 -6.08 -5.77
CA GLU A 86 -0.61 -7.36 -6.06
C GLU A 86 0.83 -7.13 -6.51
N TRP A 87 1.76 -7.89 -5.94
CA TRP A 87 3.19 -7.76 -6.17
C TRP A 87 3.81 -9.11 -6.51
N GLU A 88 4.80 -9.10 -7.39
CA GLU A 88 5.51 -10.33 -7.80
C GLU A 88 6.20 -11.03 -6.62
N SER A 89 6.63 -10.25 -5.62
CA SER A 89 7.20 -10.79 -4.39
C SER A 89 6.96 -9.92 -3.16
N MET A 90 7.07 -10.53 -1.98
CA MET A 90 7.10 -9.80 -0.70
C MET A 90 8.18 -8.71 -0.66
N ARG A 91 9.29 -8.91 -1.39
CA ARG A 91 10.37 -7.93 -1.46
C ARG A 91 9.93 -6.68 -2.22
N ASP A 92 9.23 -6.83 -3.33
CA ASP A 92 8.77 -5.69 -4.14
C ASP A 92 7.74 -4.87 -3.36
N LEU A 93 6.82 -5.55 -2.67
CA LEU A 93 5.94 -4.91 -1.69
C LEU A 93 6.75 -4.17 -0.61
N GLY A 94 7.78 -4.82 -0.05
CA GLY A 94 8.63 -4.20 0.96
C GLY A 94 9.34 -2.94 0.46
N GLU A 95 9.91 -2.98 -0.73
CA GLU A 95 10.56 -1.83 -1.36
C GLU A 95 9.56 -0.69 -1.61
N HIS A 96 8.34 -1.00 -2.07
CA HIS A 96 7.27 -0.01 -2.24
C HIS A 96 6.85 0.62 -0.91
N LEU A 97 6.65 -0.17 0.15
CA LEU A 97 6.28 0.35 1.46
C LEU A 97 7.35 1.28 2.08
N HIS A 98 8.61 1.17 1.63
CA HIS A 98 9.72 2.03 2.05
C HIS A 98 10.03 3.15 1.03
N SER A 99 9.27 3.28 -0.05
CA SER A 99 9.50 4.31 -1.06
C SER A 99 9.10 5.69 -0.54
N ASP A 100 9.74 6.73 -1.08
CA ASP A 100 9.44 8.11 -0.69
C ASP A 100 7.98 8.47 -0.98
N HIS A 101 7.43 8.06 -2.13
CA HIS A 101 6.05 8.37 -2.51
C HIS A 101 5.01 7.64 -1.64
N PHE A 102 5.27 6.40 -1.20
CA PHE A 102 4.37 5.73 -0.27
C PHE A 102 4.45 6.38 1.12
N GLN A 103 5.65 6.74 1.58
CA GLN A 103 5.84 7.43 2.84
C GLN A 103 5.22 8.84 2.82
N ASP A 104 5.22 9.52 1.68
CA ASP A 104 4.55 10.82 1.50
C ASP A 104 3.03 10.67 1.54
N PHE A 105 2.46 9.64 0.89
CA PHE A 105 1.04 9.32 1.01
C PHE A 105 0.62 8.94 2.43
N ALA A 106 1.49 8.27 3.19
CA ALA A 106 1.17 7.77 4.53
C ALA A 106 1.25 8.83 5.67
N LYS A 107 1.70 10.06 5.37
CA LYS A 107 1.82 11.17 6.33
C LYS A 107 0.48 11.82 6.64
#